data_AF-D5KRX8-F1
#
_entry.id   AF-D5KRX8-F1
#
_cell.length_a   1.000
_cell.length_b   1.000
_cell.length_c   1.000
_cell.angle_alpha   90.00
_cell.angle_beta   90.00
_cell.angle_gamma   90.00
#
_symmetry.space_group_name_H-M   'P 1'
#
loop_
_entity.id
_entity.type
_entity.pdbx_description
1 polymer ?
#
loop_
_entity_poly.entity_id
_entity_poly.type
_entity_poly.pdbx_seq_one_letter_code
_entity_poly.pdbx_strand_id
1 'polypeptide(L)'
;EFDRDIDSNSINPGKQLHEKMISGMYMGELVRLVLVKMTNDKLLFNGQGSDLLFKRGNFFTKYVSEIESDKKGTYASCRQV
;
A
#
# COMPACT_ATOMS: atom_id res chain seq x y z
N GLU A 1 7.46 -8.82 6.51
CA GLU A 1 8.58 -8.22 5.74
C GLU A 1 8.31 -6.75 5.43
N PHE A 2 7.09 -6.42 5.04
CA PHE A 2 6.65 -5.06 4.76
C PHE A 2 6.72 -4.12 5.96
N ASP A 3 6.33 -4.56 7.17
CA ASP A 3 6.43 -3.72 8.38
C ASP A 3 7.88 -3.33 8.69
N ARG A 4 8.83 -4.24 8.43
CA ARG A 4 10.26 -3.95 8.57
C ARG A 4 10.73 -2.95 7.53
N ASP A 5 10.23 -3.04 6.30
CA ASP A 5 10.53 -2.07 5.25
C ASP A 5 9.97 -0.68 5.60
N ILE A 6 8.73 -0.61 6.08
CA ILE A 6 8.10 0.61 6.58
C ILE A 6 8.93 1.23 7.71
N ASP A 7 9.31 0.42 8.70
CA ASP A 7 10.12 0.90 9.82
C ASP A 7 11.48 1.45 9.37
N SER A 8 12.20 0.67 8.54
CA SER A 8 13.55 1.01 8.06
C SER A 8 13.58 2.29 7.21
N ASN A 9 12.49 2.58 6.51
CA ASN A 9 12.37 3.76 5.64
C ASN A 9 11.53 4.89 6.27
N SER A 10 11.18 4.76 7.55
CA SER A 10 10.47 5.82 8.27
C SER A 10 11.40 6.93 8.75
N ILE A 11 10.81 8.03 9.20
CA ILE A 11 11.54 9.15 9.84
C ILE A 11 12.31 8.67 11.09
N ASN A 12 11.78 7.67 11.79
CA ASN A 12 12.33 7.20 13.06
C ASN A 12 12.48 5.66 13.07
N PRO A 13 13.49 5.09 12.39
CA PRO A 13 13.71 3.64 12.35
C PRO A 13 13.89 3.02 13.75
N GLY A 14 13.33 1.83 13.96
CA GLY A 14 13.37 1.12 15.25
C GLY A 14 12.48 1.72 16.36
N LYS A 15 11.77 2.83 16.09
CA LYS A 15 10.89 3.51 17.04
C LYS A 15 9.44 3.43 16.59
N GLN A 16 8.51 3.58 17.54
CA GLN A 16 7.06 3.64 17.27
C GLN A 16 6.55 2.43 16.47
N LEU A 17 7.15 1.25 16.70
CA LEU A 17 6.84 0.03 15.94
C LEU A 17 5.36 -0.32 16.02
N HIS A 18 4.76 -0.22 17.20
CA HIS A 18 3.33 -0.48 17.37
C HIS A 18 2.48 0.48 16.55
N GLU A 19 2.76 1.78 16.62
CA GLU A 19 2.04 2.80 15.84
C GLU A 19 2.16 2.55 14.33
N LYS A 20 3.34 2.18 13.83
CA LYS A 20 3.56 1.87 12.42
C LYS A 20 2.71 0.71 11.90
N MET A 21 2.35 -0.23 12.78
CA MET A 21 1.55 -1.39 12.43
C MET A 21 0.03 -1.11 12.48
N ILE A 22 -0.41 -0.11 13.24
CA ILE A 22 -1.85 0.12 13.48
C ILE A 22 -2.36 1.44 12.92
N SER A 23 -1.50 2.43 12.74
CA SER A 23 -1.95 3.77 12.41
C SER A 23 -2.29 3.87 10.93
N GLY A 24 -3.32 4.68 10.64
CA GLY A 24 -3.73 4.96 9.27
C GLY A 24 -2.60 5.57 8.44
N MET A 25 -1.61 6.24 9.04
CA MET A 25 -0.52 6.89 8.31
C MET A 25 0.27 5.92 7.42
N TYR A 26 0.47 4.67 7.86
CA TYR A 26 1.32 3.70 7.16
C TYR A 26 0.55 2.66 6.35
N MET A 27 -0.77 2.61 6.51
CA MET A 27 -1.62 1.61 5.85
C MET A 27 -1.57 1.69 4.32
N GLY A 28 -1.57 2.91 3.75
CA GLY A 28 -1.43 3.06 2.29
C GLY A 28 -0.09 2.53 1.76
N GLU A 29 1.01 2.81 2.46
CA GLU A 29 2.34 2.32 2.06
C GLU A 29 2.45 0.80 2.22
N LEU A 30 1.83 0.23 3.26
CA LEU A 30 1.75 -1.22 3.44
C LEU A 30 1.08 -1.89 2.24
N VAL A 31 -0.08 -1.37 1.81
CA VAL A 31 -0.80 -1.89 0.64
C VAL A 31 0.04 -1.73 -0.63
N ARG A 32 0.70 -0.58 -0.82
CA ARG A 32 1.60 -0.36 -1.98
C ARG A 32 2.71 -1.40 -2.07
N LEU A 33 3.36 -1.72 -0.94
CA LEU A 33 4.44 -2.69 -0.90
C LEU A 33 3.96 -4.10 -1.29
N VAL A 34 2.76 -4.49 -0.84
CA VAL A 34 2.13 -5.74 -1.25
C VAL A 34 1.85 -5.74 -2.76
N LEU A 35 1.28 -4.66 -3.29
CA LEU A 35 0.99 -4.52 -4.73
C LEU A 35 2.27 -4.59 -5.57
N VAL A 36 3.35 -3.94 -5.14
CA VAL A 36 4.67 -4.01 -5.81
C VAL A 36 5.19 -5.44 -5.81
N LYS A 37 5.14 -6.14 -4.68
CA LYS A 37 5.58 -7.54 -4.59
C LYS A 37 4.79 -8.43 -5.55
N MET A 38 3.46 -8.35 -5.50
CA MET A 38 2.59 -9.15 -6.37
C MET A 38 2.78 -8.82 -7.86
N THR A 39 3.09 -7.56 -8.18
CA THR A 39 3.45 -7.16 -9.55
C THR A 39 4.76 -7.80 -9.96
N ASN A 40 5.83 -7.67 -9.16
CA ASN A 40 7.13 -8.26 -9.47
C ASN A 40 7.08 -9.79 -9.60
N ASP A 41 6.22 -10.44 -8.81
CA ASP A 41 5.96 -11.89 -8.86
C ASP A 41 5.05 -12.29 -10.04
N LYS A 42 4.66 -11.34 -10.90
CA LYS A 42 3.77 -11.50 -12.07
C LYS A 42 2.36 -12.01 -11.73
N LEU A 43 1.92 -11.81 -10.49
CA LEU A 43 0.57 -12.15 -10.02
C LEU A 43 -0.42 -11.03 -10.31
N LEU A 44 0.05 -9.79 -10.41
CA LEU A 44 -0.74 -8.62 -10.81
C LEU A 44 -0.13 -7.93 -12.02
N PHE A 45 -1.00 -7.27 -12.79
CA PHE A 45 -0.66 -6.39 -13.92
C PHE A 45 0.31 -7.01 -14.94
N ASN A 46 0.30 -8.34 -15.10
CA ASN A 46 1.23 -9.07 -15.96
C ASN A 46 2.72 -8.76 -15.70
N GLY A 47 3.07 -8.38 -14.47
CA GLY A 47 4.43 -7.96 -14.15
C GLY A 47 4.78 -6.51 -14.46
N GLN A 48 3.82 -5.71 -14.92
CA GLN A 48 4.06 -4.34 -15.37
C GLN A 48 3.33 -3.35 -14.45
N GLY A 49 4.09 -2.75 -13.53
CA GLY A 49 3.60 -1.66 -12.67
C GLY A 49 3.81 -0.29 -13.29
N SER A 50 3.06 0.71 -12.82
CA SER A 50 3.28 2.11 -13.19
C SER A 50 4.42 2.74 -12.36
N ASP A 51 5.02 3.82 -12.86
CA ASP A 51 6.02 4.59 -12.10
C ASP A 51 5.46 5.10 -10.76
N LEU A 52 4.15 5.39 -10.73
CA LEU A 52 3.46 5.81 -9.51
C LEU A 52 3.42 4.69 -8.45
N LEU A 53 3.20 3.44 -8.87
CA LEU A 53 3.18 2.28 -7.98
C LEU A 53 4.55 2.04 -7.33
N PHE A 54 5.63 2.25 -8.09
CA PHE A 54 6.99 2.03 -7.61
C PHE A 54 7.55 3.17 -6.74
N LYS A 55 6.86 4.31 -6.68
CA LYS A 55 7.25 5.45 -5.84
C LYS A 55 6.61 5.37 -4.45
N ARG A 56 7.45 5.39 -3.40
CA ARG A 56 7.02 5.39 -1.99
C ARG A 56 6.09 6.55 -1.67
N GLY A 57 5.11 6.30 -0.82
CA GLY A 57 4.20 7.33 -0.30
C GLY A 57 3.16 7.85 -1.30
N ASN A 58 3.09 7.30 -2.52
CA ASN A 58 2.09 7.69 -3.51
C ASN A 58 0.76 6.94 -3.36
N PHE A 59 0.72 5.84 -2.61
CA PHE A 59 -0.52 5.13 -2.32
C PHE A 59 -1.06 5.61 -0.97
N PHE A 60 -2.02 6.53 -1.02
CA PHE A 60 -2.57 7.14 0.18
C PHE A 60 -3.57 6.24 0.88
N THR A 61 -3.64 6.34 2.21
CA THR A 61 -4.59 5.57 3.03
C THR A 61 -6.04 5.79 2.65
N LYS A 62 -6.40 6.99 2.15
CA LYS A 62 -7.76 7.25 1.65
C LYS A 62 -8.18 6.25 0.56
N TYR A 63 -7.25 5.81 -0.29
CA TYR A 63 -7.54 4.84 -1.34
C TYR A 63 -7.95 3.50 -0.74
N VAL A 64 -7.29 3.05 0.33
CA VAL A 64 -7.67 1.83 1.04
C VAL A 64 -9.09 1.96 1.58
N SER A 65 -9.42 3.07 2.24
CA SER A 65 -10.75 3.33 2.78
C SER A 65 -11.83 3.41 1.70
N GLU A 66 -11.56 4.10 0.59
CA GLU A 66 -12.48 4.24 -0.54
C GLU A 66 -12.75 2.90 -1.24
N ILE A 67 -11.70 2.08 -1.42
CA ILE A 67 -11.80 0.74 -2.00
C ILE A 67 -12.60 -0.20 -1.10
N GLU A 68 -12.30 -0.25 0.21
CA GLU A 68 -13.03 -1.09 1.17
C GLU A 68 -14.50 -0.67 1.33
N SER A 69 -14.82 0.59 1.01
CA SER A 69 -16.19 1.11 1.06
C SER A 69 -17.02 0.72 -0.18
N ASP A 70 -16.42 0.17 -1.23
CA ASP A 70 -17.16 -0.34 -2.38
C ASP A 70 -18.13 -1.44 -1.94
N LYS A 71 -19.38 -1.40 -2.43
CA LYS A 71 -20.35 -2.46 -2.16
C LYS A 71 -19.85 -3.77 -2.78
N LYS A 72 -20.17 -4.90 -2.15
CA LYS A 72 -19.81 -6.22 -2.67
C LYS A 72 -20.26 -6.37 -4.14
N GLY A 73 -19.32 -6.78 -5.00
CA GLY A 73 -19.56 -6.93 -6.45
C GLY A 73 -19.46 -5.62 -7.25
N THR A 74 -19.19 -4.49 -6.59
CA THR A 74 -18.89 -3.21 -7.22
C THR A 74 -17.43 -2.84 -6.94
N TYR A 75 -16.83 -2.09 -7.86
CA TYR A 75 -15.41 -1.72 -7.82
C TYR A 75 -15.22 -0.28 -8.33
N ALA A 76 -16.13 0.62 -7.94
CA ALA A 76 -16.19 1.96 -8.49
C ALA A 76 -14.99 2.79 -8.02
N SER A 77 -14.72 2.77 -6.72
CA SER A 77 -13.56 3.43 -6.12
C SER A 77 -12.26 2.77 -6.57
N CYS A 78 -12.21 1.44 -6.58
CA CYS A 78 -11.01 0.68 -6.98
C CYS A 78 -10.53 0.98 -8.40
N ARG A 79 -11.42 1.31 -9.33
CA ARG A 79 -11.06 1.65 -10.71
C ARG A 79 -10.55 3.08 -10.90
N GLN A 80 -10.66 3.94 -9.89
CA GLN A 80 -10.23 5.34 -9.96
C GLN A 80 -8.84 5.58 -9.37
N VAL A 81 -8.29 4.57 -8.68
CA VAL A 81 -6.96 4.58 -8.06
C VAL A 81 -5.94 4.00 -9.04
#